data_AF-A0A6M0G6Q7-F1
#
_entry.id   AF-A0A6M0G6Q7-F1
#
_cell.length_a   1.000
_cell.length_b   1.000
_cell.length_c   1.000
_cell.angle_alpha   90.00
_cell.angle_beta   90.00
_cell.angle_gamma   90.00
#
_symmetry.space_group_name_H-M   'P 1'
#
loop_
_entity.id
_entity.type
_entity.pdbx_description
1 polymer ?
#
loop_
_entity_poly.entity_id
_entity_poly.type
_entity_poly.pdbx_seq_one_letter_code
_entity_poly.pdbx_strand_id
1 'polypeptide(L)'
;MNAAEQARGLEVTTKIAAIVNLFKSEFPDAKADLNPWRNDPDTRELVDPDSIDIGFHFPGWSRRFQSRSILVQIRFYQDPLEGYQRLIGLEMAGFNHQGEAWRLSTVDSWQLVGKYQPAVEVAPKLKHFCRQVFELFS
;
A
#
# COMPACT_ATOMS: atom_id res chain seq x y z
N MET A 1 0.84 6.41 7.99
CA MET A 1 0.39 6.03 9.33
C MET A 1 -0.27 4.65 9.26
N ASN A 2 -0.21 3.84 10.32
CA ASN A 2 -0.87 2.54 10.32
C ASN A 2 -2.37 2.70 10.01
N ALA A 3 -2.92 1.84 9.14
CA ALA A 3 -4.35 1.88 8.83
C ALA A 3 -5.24 1.72 10.07
N ALA A 4 -4.80 0.93 11.06
CA ALA A 4 -5.54 0.79 12.31
C ALA A 4 -5.65 2.11 13.11
N GLU A 5 -4.66 2.99 13.01
CA GLU A 5 -4.65 4.30 13.69
C GLU A 5 -5.53 5.33 12.97
N GLN A 6 -5.65 5.18 11.64
CA GLN A 6 -6.48 6.00 10.76
C GLN A 6 -7.96 5.58 10.74
N ALA A 7 -8.31 4.38 11.21
CA ALA A 7 -9.67 3.84 11.25
C ALA A 7 -10.56 4.54 12.32
N ARG A 8 -10.66 5.87 12.27
CA ARG A 8 -11.43 6.71 13.19
C ARG A 8 -12.74 7.11 12.51
N GLY A 9 -13.76 6.28 12.71
CA GLY A 9 -15.10 6.50 12.16
C GLY A 9 -15.47 5.51 11.06
N LEU A 10 -16.78 5.43 10.78
CA LEU A 10 -17.34 4.41 9.91
C LEU A 10 -16.87 4.54 8.46
N GLU A 11 -16.77 5.78 7.95
CA GLU A 11 -16.39 6.03 6.56
C GLU A 11 -14.97 5.52 6.27
N VAL A 12 -13.98 5.95 7.05
CA VAL A 12 -12.57 5.55 6.84
C VAL A 12 -12.41 4.05 7.06
N THR A 13 -13.05 3.48 8.07
CA THR A 13 -13.04 2.02 8.32
C THR A 13 -13.58 1.24 7.13
N THR A 14 -14.67 1.71 6.52
CA THR A 14 -15.27 1.07 5.35
C THR A 14 -14.35 1.16 4.13
N LYS A 15 -13.69 2.31 3.91
CA LYS A 15 -12.70 2.47 2.84
C LYS A 15 -11.49 1.54 3.04
N ILE A 16 -10.95 1.44 4.25
CA ILE A 16 -9.85 0.51 4.58
C ILE A 16 -10.27 -0.94 4.28
N ALA A 17 -11.46 -1.35 4.69
CA ALA A 17 -11.97 -2.69 4.41
C ALA A 17 -12.13 -2.95 2.89
N ALA A 18 -12.63 -1.96 2.15
CA ALA A 18 -12.74 -2.02 0.70
C ALA A 18 -11.36 -2.17 0.04
N ILE A 19 -10.36 -1.37 0.44
CA ILE A 19 -8.97 -1.49 -0.04
C ILE A 19 -8.41 -2.90 0.19
N VAL A 20 -8.59 -3.44 1.41
CA VAL A 20 -8.13 -4.80 1.74
C VAL A 20 -8.79 -5.85 0.83
N ASN A 21 -10.09 -5.70 0.56
CA ASN A 21 -10.82 -6.62 -0.31
C ASN A 21 -10.38 -6.50 -1.78
N LEU A 22 -10.19 -5.28 -2.28
CA LEU A 22 -9.66 -5.02 -3.64
C LEU A 22 -8.27 -5.63 -3.82
N PHE A 23 -7.39 -5.50 -2.83
CA PHE A 23 -6.08 -6.15 -2.90
C PHE A 23 -6.20 -7.67 -2.95
N LYS A 24 -7.06 -8.24 -2.09
CA LYS A 24 -7.27 -9.69 -2.02
C LYS A 24 -7.97 -10.28 -3.25
N SER A 25 -8.76 -9.50 -4.00
CA SER A 25 -9.32 -9.99 -5.27
C SER A 25 -8.23 -10.23 -6.32
N GLU A 26 -7.16 -9.43 -6.30
CA GLU A 26 -5.99 -9.66 -7.16
C GLU A 26 -5.03 -10.71 -6.61
N PHE A 27 -4.92 -10.78 -5.27
CA PHE A 27 -3.97 -11.60 -4.53
C PHE A 27 -4.64 -12.36 -3.35
N PRO A 28 -5.39 -13.45 -3.61
CA PRO A 28 -6.22 -14.11 -2.58
C PRO A 28 -5.46 -14.66 -1.37
N ASP A 29 -4.20 -15.07 -1.55
CA ASP A 29 -3.38 -15.63 -0.48
C ASP A 29 -2.78 -14.57 0.47
N ALA A 30 -2.96 -13.28 0.16
CA ALA A 30 -2.43 -12.19 0.95
C ALA A 30 -3.20 -12.02 2.27
N LYS A 31 -2.46 -11.88 3.38
CA LYS A 31 -3.00 -11.51 4.69
C LYS A 31 -2.72 -10.05 4.97
N ALA A 32 -3.78 -9.27 5.18
CA ALA A 32 -3.67 -7.87 5.53
C ALA A 32 -3.17 -7.70 6.96
N ASP A 33 -2.32 -6.70 7.15
CA ASP A 33 -1.75 -6.23 8.40
C ASP A 33 -1.98 -4.72 8.46
N LEU A 34 -2.86 -4.30 9.37
CA LEU A 34 -3.24 -2.89 9.52
C LEU A 34 -2.26 -2.11 10.41
N ASN A 35 -1.22 -2.76 10.93
CA ASN A 35 -0.14 -2.16 11.71
C ASN A 35 1.24 -2.52 11.14
N PRO A 36 1.52 -2.18 9.86
CA PRO A 36 2.80 -2.52 9.23
C PRO A 36 4.01 -1.87 9.92
N TRP A 37 3.82 -0.72 10.57
CA TRP A 37 4.86 -0.06 11.36
C TRP A 37 4.76 -0.47 12.82
N ARG A 38 5.89 -0.88 13.38
CA ARG A 38 6.02 -1.19 14.81
C ARG A 38 6.50 0.05 15.56
N ASN A 39 6.27 0.09 16.86
CA ASN A 39 6.84 1.14 17.73
C ASN A 39 8.34 0.90 17.98
N ASP A 40 9.13 0.74 16.92
CA ASP A 40 10.58 0.72 16.98
C ASP A 40 11.17 2.02 16.39
N PRO A 41 12.37 2.43 16.82
CA PRO A 41 12.97 3.68 16.37
C PRO A 41 13.20 3.74 14.85
N ASP A 42 13.47 2.60 14.21
CA ASP A 42 13.90 2.53 12.82
C ASP A 42 12.72 2.78 11.84
N THR A 43 11.48 2.52 12.27
CA THR A 43 10.29 2.73 11.43
C THR A 43 9.53 4.02 11.73
N ARG A 44 9.83 4.71 12.84
CA ARG A 44 9.13 5.95 13.24
C ARG A 44 9.27 7.08 12.23
N GLU A 45 10.43 7.23 11.60
CA GLU A 45 10.69 8.29 10.62
C GLU A 45 10.00 8.01 9.27
N LEU A 46 9.55 6.78 9.02
CA LEU A 46 8.86 6.37 7.79
C LEU A 46 7.34 6.60 7.86
N VAL A 47 6.81 6.94 9.03
CA VAL A 47 5.39 7.17 9.24
C VAL A 47 4.99 8.53 8.67
N ASP A 48 4.34 8.51 7.50
CA ASP A 48 3.70 9.70 6.94
C ASP A 48 2.31 9.90 7.62
N PRO A 49 2.07 10.99 8.37
CA PRO A 49 0.81 11.19 9.07
C PRO A 49 -0.39 11.32 8.12
N ASP A 50 -0.14 11.73 6.88
CA ASP A 50 -1.16 11.95 5.85
C ASP A 50 -1.33 10.72 4.95
N SER A 51 -1.05 9.53 5.48
CA SER A 51 -1.18 8.27 4.75
C SER A 51 -1.89 7.17 5.53
N ILE A 52 -2.57 6.30 4.79
CA ILE A 52 -3.09 5.01 5.26
C ILE A 52 -2.13 3.92 4.76
N ASP A 53 -1.43 3.28 5.69
CA ASP A 53 -0.45 2.23 5.40
C ASP A 53 -0.98 0.85 5.79
N ILE A 54 -0.93 -0.08 4.83
CA ILE A 54 -1.38 -1.46 5.00
C ILE A 54 -0.27 -2.40 4.52
N GLY A 55 0.12 -3.35 5.37
CA GLY A 55 0.97 -4.47 5.00
C GLY A 55 0.14 -5.62 4.44
N PHE A 56 0.67 -6.31 3.43
CA PHE A 56 0.11 -7.55 2.91
C PHE A 56 1.19 -8.63 2.94
N HIS A 57 0.96 -9.71 3.69
CA HIS A 57 1.92 -10.81 3.85
C HIS A 57 1.47 -12.04 3.08
N PHE A 58 2.39 -12.66 2.35
CA PHE A 58 2.16 -13.92 1.64
C PHE A 58 2.62 -15.13 2.47
N PRO A 59 2.17 -16.35 2.13
CA PRO A 59 2.70 -17.59 2.72
C PRO A 59 4.18 -17.82 2.32
N GLY A 60 5.09 -17.16 3.03
CA GLY A 60 6.51 -17.18 2.72
C GLY A 60 6.90 -16.28 1.53
N TRP A 61 8.08 -16.52 0.98
CA TRP A 61 8.58 -15.75 -0.16
C TRP A 61 8.00 -16.29 -1.48
N SER A 62 7.45 -15.39 -2.29
CA SER A 62 6.91 -15.72 -3.60
C SER A 62 7.91 -15.37 -4.69
N ARG A 63 8.32 -16.36 -5.50
CA ARG A 63 9.11 -16.13 -6.73
C ARG A 63 8.37 -15.23 -7.73
N ARG A 64 7.04 -15.33 -7.77
CA ARG A 64 6.20 -14.51 -8.66
C ARG A 64 6.23 -13.04 -8.24
N PHE A 65 6.18 -12.77 -6.95
CA PHE A 65 6.16 -11.38 -6.44
C PHE A 65 7.57 -10.85 -6.15
N GLN A 66 8.58 -11.72 -6.15
CA GLN A 66 9.94 -11.43 -5.65
C GLN A 66 9.97 -10.88 -4.22
N SER A 67 8.88 -11.05 -3.47
CA SER A 67 8.68 -10.54 -2.12
C SER A 67 7.92 -11.55 -1.26
N ARG A 68 8.03 -11.39 0.06
CA ARG A 68 7.22 -12.09 1.08
C ARG A 68 6.10 -11.21 1.63
N SER A 69 6.23 -9.90 1.45
CA SER A 69 5.24 -8.92 1.85
C SER A 69 5.27 -7.72 0.91
N ILE A 70 4.15 -7.01 0.83
CA ILE A 70 4.00 -5.74 0.13
C ILE A 70 3.45 -4.72 1.13
N LEU A 71 4.13 -3.59 1.24
CA LEU A 71 3.59 -2.40 1.90
C LEU A 71 2.83 -1.58 0.87
N VAL A 72 1.62 -1.15 1.21
CA VAL A 72 0.82 -0.21 0.42
C VAL A 72 0.60 1.04 1.26
N GLN A 73 1.02 2.18 0.74
CA GLN A 73 0.85 3.48 1.37
C GLN A 73 -0.04 4.34 0.48
N ILE A 74 -1.20 4.72 1.00
CA ILE A 74 -2.17 5.56 0.30
C ILE A 74 -2.02 6.95 0.86
N ARG A 75 -1.51 7.87 0.04
CA ARG A 75 -1.08 9.20 0.47
C ARG A 75 -2.13 10.24 0.14
N PHE A 76 -2.41 11.10 1.10
CA PHE A 76 -3.37 12.16 0.98
C PHE A 76 -2.69 13.52 1.07
N TYR A 77 -3.35 14.52 0.49
CA TYR A 77 -3.07 15.91 0.72
C TYR A 77 -4.24 16.51 1.49
N GLN A 78 -3.94 17.11 2.64
CA GLN A 78 -4.89 17.89 3.41
C GLN A 78 -4.81 19.33 2.92
N ASP A 79 -5.92 19.84 2.37
CA ASP A 79 -6.00 21.23 1.97
C ASP A 79 -6.07 22.12 3.24
N PRO A 80 -5.09 23.02 3.45
CA PRO A 80 -5.05 23.83 4.67
C PRO A 80 -6.08 24.97 4.67
N LEU A 81 -6.67 25.30 3.52
CA LEU A 81 -7.63 26.39 3.37
C LEU A 81 -9.07 25.88 3.37
N GLU A 82 -9.33 24.80 2.63
CA GLU A 82 -10.69 24.28 2.43
C GLU A 82 -11.00 23.07 3.33
N GLY A 83 -10.00 22.47 3.96
CA GLY A 83 -10.18 21.40 4.94
C GLY A 83 -10.57 20.04 4.35
N TYR A 84 -10.65 19.89 3.03
CA TYR A 84 -10.85 18.59 2.40
C TYR A 84 -9.55 17.80 2.29
N GLN A 85 -9.68 16.47 2.28
CA GLN A 85 -8.57 15.54 2.09
C GLN A 85 -8.70 14.91 0.71
N ARG A 86 -7.65 15.00 -0.12
CA ARG A 86 -7.63 14.38 -1.46
C ARG A 86 -6.56 13.30 -1.56
N LEU A 87 -6.87 12.20 -2.23
CA LEU A 87 -5.87 11.20 -2.60
C LEU A 87 -4.90 11.80 -3.62
N ILE A 88 -3.59 11.72 -3.35
CA ILE A 88 -2.55 12.21 -4.25
C ILE A 88 -1.71 11.11 -4.89
N GLY A 89 -1.68 9.93 -4.28
CA GLY A 89 -0.91 8.82 -4.83
C GLY A 89 -0.88 7.59 -3.94
N LEU A 90 -0.42 6.50 -4.54
CA LEU A 90 -0.09 5.26 -3.87
C LEU A 90 1.38 4.95 -4.07
N GLU A 91 2.01 4.48 -3.00
CA GLU A 91 3.32 3.84 -3.03
C GLU A 91 3.14 2.37 -2.64
N MET A 92 3.71 1.47 -3.44
CA MET A 92 3.74 0.05 -3.13
C MET A 92 5.18 -0.44 -3.12
N ALA A 93 5.61 -1.09 -2.06
CA ALA A 93 6.96 -1.63 -1.94
C ALA A 93 6.91 -3.12 -1.58
N GLY A 94 7.59 -3.95 -2.37
CA GLY A 94 7.76 -5.37 -2.10
C GLY A 94 9.03 -5.62 -1.30
N PHE A 95 8.95 -6.45 -0.26
CA PHE A 95 10.09 -6.76 0.61
C PHE A 95 10.48 -8.24 0.55
N ASN A 96 11.79 -8.50 0.49
CA ASN A 96 12.37 -9.83 0.62
C ASN A 96 13.44 -9.86 1.72
N HIS A 97 14.23 -10.93 1.81
CA HIS A 97 15.26 -11.08 2.85
C HIS A 97 16.39 -10.04 2.76
N GLN A 98 16.53 -9.32 1.65
CA GLN A 98 17.51 -8.25 1.43
C GLN A 98 16.93 -6.85 1.65
N GLY A 99 15.68 -6.73 2.11
CA GLY A 99 14.97 -5.46 2.25
C GLY A 99 14.02 -5.17 1.09
N GLU A 100 13.93 -3.91 0.68
CA GLU A 100 13.09 -3.48 -0.44
C GLU A 100 13.60 -4.09 -1.75
N ALA A 101 12.77 -4.93 -2.37
CA ALA A 101 13.07 -5.63 -3.61
C ALA A 101 12.68 -4.79 -4.84
N TRP A 102 11.53 -4.13 -4.75
CA TRP A 102 10.94 -3.31 -5.79
C TRP A 102 9.96 -2.30 -5.20
N ARG A 103 9.68 -1.24 -5.97
CA ARG A 103 8.69 -0.22 -5.68
C ARG A 103 7.87 0.15 -6.92
N LEU A 104 6.62 0.53 -6.71
CA LEU A 104 5.72 1.15 -7.68
C LEU A 104 5.15 2.44 -7.07
N SER A 105 5.31 3.56 -7.76
CA SER A 105 4.72 4.86 -7.40
C SER A 105 3.71 5.28 -8.45
N THR A 106 2.55 5.81 -8.02
CA THR A 106 1.55 6.39 -8.93
C THR A 106 1.68 7.90 -9.12
N VAL A 107 2.64 8.55 -8.45
CA VAL A 107 2.85 10.01 -8.57
C VAL A 107 3.64 10.36 -9.84
N ASP A 108 4.36 9.40 -10.40
CA ASP A 108 5.19 9.58 -11.60
C ASP A 108 4.79 8.62 -12.74
N SER A 109 5.69 7.78 -13.23
CA SER A 109 5.56 7.01 -14.46
C SER A 109 4.82 5.67 -14.30
N TRP A 110 4.34 5.36 -13.08
CA TRP A 110 3.70 4.07 -12.75
C TRP A 110 4.59 2.89 -13.14
N GLN A 111 5.90 3.01 -12.95
CA GLN A 111 6.86 1.96 -13.26
C GLN A 111 7.23 1.17 -12.01
N LEU A 112 7.47 -0.13 -12.21
CA LEU A 112 8.14 -0.95 -11.22
C LEU A 112 9.65 -0.73 -11.36
N VAL A 113 10.26 -0.30 -10.27
CA VAL A 113 11.71 -0.11 -10.17
C VAL A 113 12.26 -1.00 -9.05
N GLY A 114 13.52 -1.41 -9.15
CA GLY A 114 14.17 -2.25 -8.15
C GLY A 114 14.95 -3.42 -8.73
N LYS A 115 15.75 -4.05 -7.88
CA LYS A 115 16.69 -5.12 -8.26
C LYS A 115 15.98 -6.44 -8.56
N TYR A 116 14.89 -6.73 -7.86
CA TYR A 116 14.14 -7.98 -8.00
C TYR A 116 12.69 -7.67 -8.32
N GLN A 117 12.40 -7.38 -9.59
CA GLN A 117 11.04 -7.05 -10.02
C GLN A 117 10.15 -8.30 -10.04
N PRO A 118 8.85 -8.17 -9.72
CA PRO A 118 7.92 -9.28 -9.81
C PRO A 118 7.76 -9.74 -11.27
N ALA A 119 7.17 -10.91 -11.45
CA ALA A 119 6.88 -11.45 -12.77
C ALA A 119 5.98 -10.50 -13.58
N VAL A 120 6.12 -10.54 -14.91
CA VAL A 120 5.51 -9.57 -15.83
C VAL A 120 3.99 -9.49 -15.72
N GLU A 121 3.33 -10.58 -15.32
CA GLU A 121 1.89 -10.66 -15.11
C GLU A 121 1.40 -9.95 -13.82
N VAL A 122 2.29 -9.66 -12.88
CA VAL A 122 1.95 -9.03 -11.59
C VAL A 122 1.81 -7.53 -11.73
N ALA A 123 2.63 -6.90 -12.58
CA ALA A 123 2.63 -5.44 -12.73
C ALA A 123 1.25 -4.88 -13.16
N PRO A 124 0.54 -5.47 -14.14
CA PRO A 124 -0.80 -5.04 -14.49
C PRO A 124 -1.80 -5.14 -13.33
N LYS A 125 -1.70 -6.18 -12.49
CA LYS A 125 -2.58 -6.37 -11.33
C LYS A 125 -2.37 -5.31 -10.26
N LEU A 126 -1.11 -5.01 -9.93
CA LEU A 126 -0.77 -3.93 -8.99
C LEU A 126 -1.32 -2.59 -9.50
N LYS A 127 -1.12 -2.29 -10.79
CA LYS A 127 -1.65 -1.06 -11.41
C LYS A 127 -3.17 -1.03 -11.45
N HIS A 128 -3.83 -2.17 -11.69
CA HIS A 128 -5.28 -2.27 -11.64
C HIS A 128 -5.81 -1.97 -10.24
N PHE A 129 -5.24 -2.61 -9.22
CA PHE A 129 -5.52 -2.32 -7.82
C PHE A 129 -5.36 -0.81 -7.51
N CYS A 130 -4.26 -0.17 -7.94
CA CYS A 130 -4.08 1.27 -7.73
C CYS A 130 -5.24 2.10 -8.32
N ARG A 131 -5.70 1.79 -9.54
CA ARG A 131 -6.82 2.48 -10.18
C ARG A 131 -8.13 2.31 -9.40
N GLN A 132 -8.41 1.10 -8.93
CA GLN A 132 -9.59 0.83 -8.10
C GLN A 132 -9.54 1.61 -6.78
N VAL A 133 -8.36 1.79 -6.19
CA VAL A 133 -8.21 2.66 -5.02
C VAL A 133 -8.49 4.11 -5.40
N PHE A 134 -7.99 4.64 -6.52
CA PHE A 134 -8.34 5.98 -6.96
C PHE A 134 -9.86 6.18 -7.13
N GLU A 135 -10.53 5.21 -7.74
CA GLU A 135 -11.99 5.22 -7.93
C GLU A 135 -12.76 5.23 -6.60
N LEU A 136 -12.25 4.56 -5.56
CA LEU A 136 -12.87 4.52 -4.22
C LEU A 136 -12.86 5.89 -3.51
N PHE A 137 -11.93 6.78 -3.88
CA PHE A 137 -11.78 8.12 -3.30
C PHE A 137 -12.19 9.25 -4.26
N SER A 138 -12.75 8.93 -5.42
CA SER A 138 -13.26 9.89 -6.41
C SER A 138 -14.68 10.36 -6.11
#